data_AF-A0A7C7AF07-F1
#
_entry.id   AF-A0A7C7AF07-F1
#
_cell.length_a   1.000
_cell.length_b   1.000
_cell.length_c   1.000
_cell.angle_alpha   90.00
_cell.angle_beta   90.00
_cell.angle_gamma   90.00
#
_symmetry.space_group_name_H-M   'P 1'
#
loop_
_entity.id
_entity.type
_entity.pdbx_description
1 polymer ?
#
loop_
_entity_poly.entity_id
_entity_poly.type
_entity_poly.pdbx_seq_one_letter_code
_entity_poly.pdbx_strand_id
1 'polypeptide(L)'
;MDLTFVYGLIAAKEHILTQKEIDGLKELEKNDFLDALYAHQFGLGFQRPFELMMLEEELKLKQFLESVLKDQLLFKVLYIKFNHLFLSGLLKSHHLGVKFNESIEGLSIYPEYLYQQYLIYGIDKGLNLEDKVFIDNLINKTKDLDAQSISDIVINILNQEIIESFDKKTDKYLVKYYKHEIAMQNILLLIRSKRYKLDKSYFVSNLLEGSAIENYRLVEHFDKTLSEIGDYLSFHLEPSIKDVLSKSDSLHFMQDVQFELDKTLSKILNDFTFEQTSYGAIISFVLKKRLEIVQIKKLYYEKV
;
A
#
# COMPACT_ATOMS: atom_id res chain seq x y z
N MET A 1 12.77 -10.76 20.32
CA MET A 1 12.57 -9.30 20.15
C MET A 1 11.53 -8.88 21.17
N ASP A 2 11.77 -7.83 21.93
CA ASP A 2 10.82 -7.36 22.95
C ASP A 2 9.84 -6.37 22.29
N LEU A 3 8.67 -6.87 21.87
CA LEU A 3 7.65 -6.06 21.21
C LEU A 3 7.03 -5.02 22.14
N THR A 4 7.05 -5.27 23.46
CA THR A 4 6.57 -4.30 24.45
C THR A 4 7.51 -3.10 24.55
N PHE A 5 8.82 -3.32 24.47
CA PHE A 5 9.80 -2.23 24.35
C PHE A 5 9.61 -1.42 23.06
N VAL A 6 9.43 -2.09 21.92
CA VAL A 6 9.17 -1.42 20.62
C VAL A 6 7.90 -0.58 20.68
N TYR A 7 6.83 -1.10 21.28
CA TYR A 7 5.60 -0.35 21.52
C TYR A 7 5.83 0.90 22.37
N GLY A 8 6.59 0.78 23.46
CA GLY A 8 6.97 1.92 24.29
C GLY A 8 7.73 3.01 23.51
N LEU A 9 8.61 2.62 22.58
CA LEU A 9 9.30 3.56 21.69
C LEU A 9 8.34 4.23 20.70
N ILE A 10 7.42 3.48 20.09
CA ILE A 10 6.38 4.02 19.20
C ILE A 10 5.56 5.08 19.93
N ALA A 11 5.09 4.75 21.14
CA ALA A 11 4.27 5.66 21.94
C ALA A 11 5.03 6.95 22.37
N ALA A 12 6.37 6.89 22.46
CA ALA A 12 7.18 8.02 22.92
C ALA A 12 7.73 8.91 21.79
N LYS A 13 7.96 8.36 20.59
CA LYS A 13 8.71 9.06 19.52
C LYS A 13 7.86 9.69 18.43
N GLU A 14 6.68 9.16 18.15
CA GLU A 14 5.98 9.49 16.90
C GLU A 14 4.67 10.23 17.17
N HIS A 15 4.66 11.51 16.80
CA HIS A 15 3.46 12.34 16.85
C HIS A 15 2.64 12.09 15.59
N ILE A 16 1.52 11.38 15.75
CA ILE A 16 0.44 11.36 14.76
C ILE A 16 -0.49 12.51 15.10
N LEU A 17 -0.71 13.41 14.14
CA LEU A 17 -1.65 14.50 14.22
C LEU A 17 -3.02 13.99 14.67
N THR A 18 -3.54 14.64 15.70
CA THR A 18 -4.89 14.44 16.19
C THR A 18 -5.90 14.93 15.16
N GLN A 19 -7.12 14.41 15.21
CA GLN A 19 -8.20 14.89 14.34
C GLN A 19 -8.40 16.42 14.44
N LYS A 20 -8.19 17.00 15.64
CA LYS A 20 -8.26 18.44 15.86
C LYS A 20 -7.18 19.21 15.09
N GLU A 21 -5.96 18.68 15.04
CA GLU A 21 -4.87 19.28 14.25
C GLU A 21 -5.17 19.17 12.75
N ILE A 22 -5.65 18.01 12.29
CA ILE A 22 -6.08 17.80 10.90
C ILE A 22 -7.23 18.73 10.52
N ASP A 23 -8.21 18.93 11.41
CA ASP A 23 -9.31 19.87 11.19
C ASP A 23 -8.81 21.33 11.14
N GLY A 24 -7.78 21.68 11.91
CA GLY A 24 -7.12 22.98 11.83
C GLY A 24 -6.47 23.25 10.47
N LEU A 25 -5.97 22.22 9.78
CA LEU A 25 -5.38 22.34 8.45
C LEU A 25 -6.42 22.61 7.35
N LYS A 26 -7.70 22.27 7.57
CA LYS A 26 -8.77 22.43 6.57
C LYS A 26 -9.00 23.87 6.18
N GLU A 27 -8.93 24.78 7.15
CA GLU A 27 -9.25 26.20 6.95
C GLU A 27 -8.07 27.03 6.43
N LEU A 28 -6.87 26.45 6.33
CA LEU A 28 -5.67 27.17 5.91
C LEU A 28 -5.61 27.37 4.39
N GLU A 29 -5.12 28.52 3.95
CA GLU A 29 -4.74 28.71 2.55
C GLU A 29 -3.53 27.82 2.20
N LYS A 30 -3.29 27.57 0.90
CA LYS A 30 -2.29 26.59 0.46
C LYS A 30 -0.88 26.82 1.02
N ASN A 31 -0.42 28.06 1.10
CA ASN A 31 0.91 28.38 1.63
C ASN A 31 0.96 28.15 3.15
N ASP A 32 -0.04 28.66 3.87
CA ASP A 32 -0.16 28.48 5.33
C ASP A 32 -0.31 27.00 5.70
N PHE A 33 -0.97 26.21 4.86
CA PHE A 33 -1.07 24.75 5.00
C PHE A 33 0.29 24.08 4.90
N LEU A 34 1.09 24.43 3.89
CA LEU A 34 2.44 23.88 3.74
C LEU A 34 3.35 24.31 4.90
N ASP A 35 3.28 25.57 5.32
CA ASP A 35 4.02 26.09 6.46
C ASP A 35 3.65 25.37 7.77
N ALA A 36 2.36 25.08 7.97
CA ALA A 36 1.88 24.28 9.10
C ALA A 36 2.43 22.84 9.06
N LEU A 37 2.47 22.19 7.89
CA LEU A 37 3.07 20.86 7.75
C LEU A 37 4.57 20.87 8.10
N TYR A 38 5.33 21.88 7.64
CA TYR A 38 6.73 22.02 8.03
C TYR A 38 6.90 22.25 9.54
N ALA A 39 6.01 23.04 10.17
CA ALA A 39 6.01 23.24 11.62
C ALA A 39 5.73 21.94 12.39
N HIS A 40 4.91 21.04 11.83
CA HIS A 40 4.69 19.68 12.33
C HIS A 40 5.79 18.69 11.93
N GLN A 41 6.91 19.16 11.36
CA GLN A 41 8.07 18.36 10.97
C GLN A 41 7.78 17.31 9.88
N PHE A 42 6.78 17.55 9.03
CA PHE A 42 6.55 16.72 7.84
C PHE A 42 7.68 16.87 6.82
N GLY A 43 8.08 15.75 6.22
CA GLY A 43 9.22 15.66 5.31
C GLY A 43 10.56 15.90 6.01
N LEU A 44 11.66 15.81 5.27
CA LEU A 44 13.02 15.92 5.83
C LEU A 44 13.49 17.37 6.09
N GLY A 45 12.56 18.30 6.33
CA GLY A 45 12.84 19.68 6.76
C GLY A 45 13.27 20.65 5.65
N PHE A 46 13.21 20.24 4.38
CA PHE A 46 13.48 21.12 3.24
C PHE A 46 12.19 21.40 2.45
N GLN A 47 12.10 22.59 1.84
CA GLN A 47 11.00 22.87 0.92
C GLN A 47 11.10 21.94 -0.30
N ARG A 48 10.27 20.90 -0.30
CA ARG A 48 10.18 19.88 -1.36
C ARG A 48 8.79 19.95 -2.01
N PRO A 49 8.64 19.42 -3.24
CA PRO A 49 7.32 19.19 -3.80
C PRO A 49 6.46 18.38 -2.81
N PHE A 50 5.19 18.75 -2.66
CA PHE A 50 4.27 18.14 -1.69
C PHE A 50 4.24 16.61 -1.77
N GLU A 51 4.21 16.04 -2.99
CA GLU A 51 4.23 14.59 -3.17
C GLU A 51 5.50 13.92 -2.64
N LEU A 52 6.65 14.59 -2.76
CA LEU A 52 7.91 14.07 -2.23
C LEU A 52 7.92 14.14 -0.71
N MET A 53 7.39 15.21 -0.10
CA MET A 53 7.24 15.31 1.36
C MET A 53 6.41 14.14 1.92
N MET A 54 5.34 13.73 1.23
CA MET A 54 4.52 12.59 1.67
C MET A 54 5.26 11.25 1.56
N LEU A 55 6.12 11.08 0.55
CA LEU A 55 6.97 9.90 0.41
C LEU A 55 8.10 9.88 1.46
N GLU A 56 8.66 11.04 1.79
CA GLU A 56 9.65 11.19 2.86
C GLU A 56 9.07 10.78 4.22
N GLU A 57 7.81 11.07 4.50
CA GLU A 57 7.14 10.60 5.73
C GLU A 57 7.04 9.07 5.80
N GLU A 58 6.69 8.41 4.69
CA GLU A 58 6.68 6.95 4.64
C GLU A 58 8.10 6.37 4.79
N LEU A 59 9.12 7.06 4.26
CA LEU A 59 10.52 6.65 4.38
C LEU A 59 11.01 6.77 5.82
N LYS A 60 10.69 7.87 6.51
CA LYS A 60 10.97 8.02 7.94
C LYS A 60 10.33 6.90 8.75
N LEU A 61 9.07 6.59 8.47
CA LEU A 61 8.36 5.48 9.11
C LEU A 61 9.09 4.15 8.90
N LYS A 62 9.50 3.85 7.66
CA LYS A 62 10.27 2.64 7.34
C LYS A 62 11.58 2.57 8.09
N GLN A 63 12.39 3.64 8.05
CA GLN A 63 13.68 3.72 8.72
C GLN A 63 13.55 3.58 10.23
N PHE A 64 12.52 4.21 10.82
CA PHE A 64 12.22 4.05 12.23
C PHE A 64 11.90 2.59 12.57
N LEU A 65 10.99 1.95 11.82
CA LEU A 65 10.65 0.55 12.03
C LEU A 65 11.87 -0.37 11.85
N GLU A 66 12.69 -0.17 10.82
CA GLU A 66 13.91 -0.96 10.57
C GLU A 66 14.95 -0.80 11.70
N SER A 67 14.95 0.35 12.39
CA SER A 67 15.85 0.60 13.52
C SER A 67 15.46 -0.18 14.78
N VAL A 68 14.18 -0.57 14.91
CA VAL A 68 13.63 -1.22 16.13
C VAL A 68 13.13 -2.65 15.87
N LEU A 69 12.89 -3.02 14.61
CA LEU A 69 12.41 -4.33 14.17
C LEU A 69 13.37 -4.95 13.15
N LYS A 70 13.48 -6.28 13.19
CA LYS A 70 14.33 -7.09 12.30
C LYS A 70 13.56 -8.28 11.71
N ASP A 71 12.29 -8.07 11.38
CA ASP A 71 11.43 -9.11 10.82
C ASP A 71 11.16 -8.84 9.34
N GLN A 72 11.81 -9.60 8.46
CA GLN A 72 11.70 -9.43 7.02
C GLN A 72 10.27 -9.68 6.50
N LEU A 73 9.51 -10.59 7.12
CA LEU A 73 8.14 -10.90 6.69
C LEU A 73 7.20 -9.73 6.99
N LEU A 74 7.35 -9.11 8.16
CA LEU A 74 6.61 -7.89 8.48
C LEU A 74 6.86 -6.79 7.43
N PHE A 75 8.12 -6.57 7.04
CA PHE A 75 8.44 -5.57 6.00
C PHE A 75 7.94 -5.97 4.61
N LYS A 76 8.00 -7.26 4.23
CA LYS A 76 7.37 -7.75 2.98
C LYS A 76 5.89 -7.41 2.93
N VAL A 77 5.17 -7.66 4.02
CA VAL A 77 3.73 -7.37 4.16
C VAL A 77 3.47 -5.86 4.12
N LEU A 78 4.13 -5.07 4.98
CA LEU A 78 3.85 -3.64 5.11
C LEU A 78 4.23 -2.85 3.85
N TYR A 79 5.29 -3.24 3.14
CA TYR A 79 5.85 -2.49 2.01
C TYR A 79 5.59 -3.16 0.65
N ILE A 80 4.65 -4.11 0.58
CA ILE A 80 4.29 -4.81 -0.67
C ILE A 80 3.97 -3.85 -1.82
N LYS A 81 3.28 -2.74 -1.54
CA LYS A 81 2.96 -1.71 -2.54
C LYS A 81 4.21 -1.09 -3.16
N PHE A 82 5.22 -0.76 -2.34
CA PHE A 82 6.46 -0.17 -2.81
C PHE A 82 7.33 -1.19 -3.54
N ASN A 83 7.36 -2.43 -3.05
CA ASN A 83 7.99 -3.56 -3.74
C ASN A 83 7.39 -3.79 -5.12
N HIS A 84 6.05 -3.76 -5.22
CA HIS A 84 5.33 -3.88 -6.48
C HIS A 84 5.65 -2.74 -7.44
N LEU A 85 5.60 -1.49 -6.96
CA LEU A 85 5.92 -0.32 -7.80
C LEU A 85 7.37 -0.36 -8.28
N PHE A 86 8.31 -0.69 -7.40
CA PHE A 86 9.73 -0.81 -7.74
C PHE A 86 9.97 -1.89 -8.80
N LEU A 87 9.57 -3.14 -8.53
CA LEU A 87 9.82 -4.27 -9.43
C LEU A 87 9.07 -4.12 -10.76
N SER A 88 7.79 -3.73 -10.72
CA SER A 88 7.03 -3.55 -11.96
C SER A 88 7.55 -2.38 -12.78
N GLY A 89 7.97 -1.28 -12.15
CA GLY A 89 8.61 -0.16 -12.85
C GLY A 89 9.92 -0.59 -13.53
N LEU A 90 10.74 -1.36 -12.84
CA LEU A 90 12.02 -1.84 -13.35
C LEU A 90 11.84 -2.83 -14.51
N LEU A 91 10.90 -3.77 -14.39
CA LEU A 91 10.59 -4.75 -15.44
C LEU A 91 9.95 -4.09 -16.67
N LYS A 92 9.09 -3.09 -16.49
CA LYS A 92 8.59 -2.27 -17.61
C LYS A 92 9.72 -1.53 -18.31
N SER A 93 10.68 -1.02 -17.56
CA SER A 93 11.86 -0.39 -18.14
C SER A 93 12.67 -1.37 -18.97
N HIS A 94 12.92 -2.56 -18.41
CA HIS A 94 13.66 -3.64 -19.06
C HIS A 94 12.97 -4.17 -20.33
N HIS A 95 11.67 -4.48 -20.29
CA HIS A 95 10.96 -5.09 -21.41
C HIS A 95 10.42 -4.10 -22.44
N LEU A 96 9.98 -2.91 -21.99
CA LEU A 96 9.24 -1.96 -22.83
C LEU A 96 10.05 -0.70 -23.17
N GLY A 97 11.28 -0.56 -22.64
CA GLY A 97 12.14 0.61 -22.87
C GLY A 97 11.64 1.90 -22.23
N VAL A 98 10.67 1.83 -21.31
CA VAL A 98 10.16 3.00 -20.58
C VAL A 98 11.23 3.48 -19.60
N LYS A 99 11.42 4.79 -19.47
CA LYS A 99 12.37 5.33 -18.49
C LYS A 99 11.90 5.01 -17.06
N PHE A 100 12.73 4.31 -16.29
CA PHE A 100 12.50 4.10 -14.87
C PHE A 100 12.57 5.43 -14.11
N ASN A 101 11.62 5.67 -13.20
CA ASN A 101 11.59 6.85 -12.33
C ASN A 101 11.97 6.44 -10.92
N GLU A 102 13.05 7.00 -10.40
CA GLU A 102 13.64 6.69 -9.08
C GLU A 102 12.88 7.33 -7.90
N SER A 103 11.66 7.84 -8.11
CA SER A 103 10.91 8.59 -7.10
C SER A 103 10.53 7.82 -5.83
N ILE A 104 10.92 6.55 -5.68
CA ILE A 104 10.53 5.63 -4.61
C ILE A 104 11.78 5.18 -3.80
N GLU A 105 12.94 5.81 -4.02
CA GLU A 105 14.22 5.34 -3.48
C GLU A 105 14.17 5.05 -1.96
N GLY A 106 14.57 3.83 -1.60
CA GLY A 106 14.67 3.37 -0.21
C GLY A 106 13.37 2.88 0.43
N LEU A 107 12.23 2.96 -0.28
CA LEU A 107 10.94 2.43 0.21
C LEU A 107 10.72 0.95 -0.12
N SER A 108 11.37 0.42 -1.16
CA SER A 108 11.39 -1.03 -1.34
C SER A 108 12.28 -1.69 -0.28
N ILE A 109 11.99 -2.96 0.01
CA ILE A 109 12.86 -3.81 0.84
C ILE A 109 13.95 -4.48 -0.01
N TYR A 110 13.79 -4.50 -1.34
CA TYR A 110 14.75 -5.08 -2.25
C TYR A 110 15.96 -4.14 -2.41
N PRO A 111 17.16 -4.66 -2.70
CA PRO A 111 18.33 -3.84 -2.91
C PRO A 111 18.24 -3.10 -4.26
N GLU A 112 17.54 -1.97 -4.25
CA GLU A 112 17.10 -1.25 -5.45
C GLU A 112 18.25 -0.95 -6.42
N TYR A 113 19.37 -0.45 -5.90
CA TYR A 113 20.57 -0.19 -6.69
C TYR A 113 21.09 -1.44 -7.40
N LEU A 114 21.21 -2.57 -6.69
CA LEU A 114 21.74 -3.82 -7.26
C LEU A 114 20.79 -4.38 -8.34
N TYR A 115 19.48 -4.30 -8.10
CA TYR A 115 18.47 -4.75 -9.06
C TYR A 115 18.52 -3.87 -10.33
N GLN A 116 18.65 -2.55 -10.18
CA GLN A 116 18.81 -1.63 -11.31
C GLN A 116 20.10 -1.89 -12.09
N GLN A 117 21.24 -2.08 -11.41
CA GLN A 117 22.51 -2.45 -12.04
C GLN A 117 22.38 -3.72 -12.89
N TYR A 118 21.68 -4.72 -12.37
CA TYR A 118 21.48 -5.98 -13.06
C TYR A 118 20.54 -5.85 -14.28
N LEU A 119 19.35 -5.28 -14.10
CA LEU A 119 18.29 -5.24 -15.13
C LEU A 119 18.52 -4.19 -16.23
N ILE A 120 19.10 -3.04 -15.90
CA ILE A 120 19.29 -1.92 -16.83
C ILE A 120 20.68 -1.98 -17.48
N TYR A 121 21.72 -2.27 -16.69
CA TYR A 121 23.10 -2.16 -17.13
C TYR A 121 23.79 -3.52 -17.35
N GLY A 122 23.12 -4.64 -17.01
CA GLY A 122 23.68 -5.99 -17.17
C GLY A 122 24.84 -6.30 -16.21
N ILE A 123 24.95 -5.55 -15.10
CA ILE A 123 26.01 -5.71 -14.11
C ILE A 123 25.50 -6.56 -12.95
N ASP A 124 26.05 -7.76 -12.78
CA ASP A 124 25.62 -8.72 -11.75
C ASP A 124 26.44 -8.66 -10.44
N LYS A 125 27.37 -7.71 -10.35
CA LYS A 125 28.28 -7.59 -9.21
C LYS A 125 27.54 -7.21 -7.92
N GLY A 126 27.57 -8.09 -6.93
CA GLY A 126 27.07 -7.84 -5.57
C GLY A 126 25.64 -8.31 -5.32
N LEU A 127 24.92 -8.76 -6.35
CA LEU A 127 23.62 -9.42 -6.18
C LEU A 127 23.84 -10.86 -5.70
N ASN A 128 23.13 -11.29 -4.65
CA ASN A 128 23.23 -12.66 -4.17
C ASN A 128 22.47 -13.63 -5.12
N LEU A 129 22.70 -14.93 -4.96
CA LEU A 129 22.13 -15.94 -5.85
C LEU A 129 20.59 -16.01 -5.75
N GLU A 130 20.03 -15.84 -4.55
CA GLU A 130 18.59 -15.90 -4.32
C GLU A 130 17.86 -14.75 -5.04
N ASP A 131 18.36 -13.52 -4.87
CA ASP A 131 17.86 -12.32 -5.54
C ASP A 131 17.97 -12.44 -7.06
N LYS A 132 19.10 -12.98 -7.55
CA LYS A 132 19.29 -13.21 -8.99
C LYS A 132 18.26 -14.19 -9.55
N VAL A 133 18.08 -15.34 -8.88
CA VAL A 133 17.08 -16.35 -9.29
C VAL A 133 15.67 -15.76 -9.27
N PHE A 134 15.35 -14.97 -8.24
CA PHE A 134 14.06 -14.31 -8.13
C PHE A 134 13.82 -13.32 -9.28
N ILE A 135 14.77 -12.44 -9.57
CA ILE A 135 14.68 -11.48 -10.69
C ILE A 135 14.60 -12.20 -12.04
N ASP A 136 15.45 -13.19 -12.28
CA ASP A 136 15.46 -13.93 -13.55
C ASP A 136 14.11 -14.65 -13.78
N ASN A 137 13.51 -15.18 -12.72
CA ASN A 137 12.16 -15.74 -12.76
C ASN A 137 11.11 -14.67 -13.10
N LEU A 138 11.20 -13.47 -12.50
CA LEU A 138 10.33 -12.35 -12.85
C LEU A 138 10.46 -11.97 -14.33
N ILE A 139 11.68 -11.74 -14.83
CA ILE A 139 11.96 -11.41 -16.23
C ILE A 139 11.31 -12.43 -17.17
N ASN A 140 11.45 -13.72 -16.87
CA ASN A 140 10.88 -14.78 -17.69
C ASN A 140 9.34 -14.78 -17.65
N LYS A 141 8.73 -14.58 -16.49
CA LYS A 141 7.27 -14.54 -16.33
C LYS A 141 6.63 -13.27 -16.89
N THR A 142 7.39 -12.18 -17.02
CA THR A 142 6.91 -10.90 -17.55
C THR A 142 7.28 -10.65 -19.02
N LYS A 143 7.92 -11.63 -19.66
CA LYS A 143 8.32 -11.55 -21.06
C LYS A 143 7.09 -11.44 -21.97
N ASP A 144 7.18 -10.57 -22.98
CA ASP A 144 6.15 -10.36 -24.01
C ASP A 144 4.79 -9.87 -23.47
N LEU A 145 4.76 -9.34 -22.24
CA LEU A 145 3.57 -8.78 -21.60
C LEU A 145 3.49 -7.25 -21.80
N ASP A 146 2.27 -6.73 -21.83
CA ASP A 146 2.05 -5.28 -21.78
C ASP A 146 2.29 -4.70 -20.36
N ALA A 147 2.33 -3.37 -20.25
CA ALA A 147 2.63 -2.70 -18.99
C ALA A 147 1.66 -3.05 -17.85
N GLN A 148 0.38 -3.31 -18.14
CA GLN A 148 -0.60 -3.67 -17.12
C GLN A 148 -0.36 -5.11 -16.64
N SER A 149 -0.21 -6.03 -17.58
CA SER A 149 0.04 -7.45 -17.35
C SER A 149 1.36 -7.69 -16.59
N ILE A 150 2.41 -6.89 -16.86
CA ILE A 150 3.64 -6.91 -16.06
C ILE A 150 3.33 -6.55 -14.60
N SER A 151 2.58 -5.48 -14.36
CA SER A 151 2.19 -5.09 -13.00
C SER A 151 1.37 -6.18 -12.31
N ASP A 152 0.43 -6.79 -13.02
CA ASP A 152 -0.47 -7.79 -12.48
C ASP A 152 0.27 -9.10 -12.11
N ILE A 153 1.21 -9.55 -12.95
CA ILE A 153 2.05 -10.71 -12.64
C ILE A 153 2.96 -10.46 -11.43
N VAL A 154 3.57 -9.27 -11.35
CA VAL A 154 4.48 -8.94 -10.23
C VAL A 154 3.75 -8.94 -8.90
N ILE A 155 2.57 -8.30 -8.80
CA ILE A 155 1.83 -8.30 -7.53
C ILE A 155 1.36 -9.70 -7.13
N ASN A 156 0.93 -10.52 -8.09
CA ASN A 156 0.55 -11.90 -7.83
C ASN A 156 1.71 -12.73 -7.25
N ILE A 157 2.91 -12.61 -7.83
CA ILE A 157 4.10 -13.32 -7.34
C ILE A 157 4.48 -12.84 -5.94
N LEU A 158 4.50 -11.53 -5.69
CA LEU A 158 4.78 -10.98 -4.37
C LEU A 158 3.75 -11.46 -3.33
N ASN A 159 2.47 -11.53 -3.72
CA ASN A 159 1.41 -12.02 -2.84
C ASN A 159 1.57 -13.50 -2.50
N GLN A 160 1.85 -14.33 -3.51
CA GLN A 160 2.09 -15.76 -3.31
C GLN A 160 3.29 -16.00 -2.39
N GLU A 161 4.40 -15.29 -2.60
CA GLU A 161 5.59 -15.43 -1.75
C GLU A 161 5.30 -15.11 -0.27
N ILE A 162 4.49 -14.08 0.00
CA ILE A 162 4.08 -13.74 1.37
C ILE A 162 3.18 -14.83 1.95
N ILE A 163 2.18 -15.31 1.21
CA ILE A 163 1.26 -16.36 1.69
C ILE A 163 2.02 -17.66 1.98
N GLU A 164 2.94 -18.05 1.10
CA GLU A 164 3.76 -19.26 1.25
C GLU A 164 4.73 -19.16 2.45
N SER A 165 5.12 -17.95 2.83
CA SER A 165 5.95 -17.71 4.01
C SER A 165 5.20 -17.79 5.34
N PHE A 166 3.86 -17.77 5.32
CA PHE A 166 3.06 -17.90 6.55
C PHE A 166 3.06 -19.34 7.09
N ASP A 167 3.39 -19.47 8.37
CA ASP A 167 3.41 -20.73 9.10
C ASP A 167 2.64 -20.64 10.43
N LYS A 168 2.66 -21.73 11.22
CA LYS A 168 1.97 -21.79 12.54
C LYS A 168 2.56 -20.83 13.59
N LYS A 169 3.77 -20.30 13.37
CA LYS A 169 4.47 -19.39 14.29
C LYS A 169 4.29 -17.92 13.87
N THR A 170 3.80 -17.69 12.66
CA THR A 170 3.55 -16.36 12.12
C THR A 170 2.53 -15.64 13.00
N ASP A 171 2.81 -14.37 13.31
CA ASP A 171 1.96 -13.55 14.15
C ASP A 171 0.54 -13.46 13.56
N LYS A 172 -0.46 -13.83 14.37
CA LYS A 172 -1.87 -13.89 13.93
C LYS A 172 -2.41 -12.52 13.48
N TYR A 173 -1.90 -11.41 14.04
CA TYR A 173 -2.31 -10.06 13.67
C TYR A 173 -1.69 -9.64 12.36
N LEU A 174 -0.45 -10.07 12.07
CA LEU A 174 0.16 -9.91 10.75
C LEU A 174 -0.64 -10.64 9.67
N VAL A 175 -1.00 -11.90 9.92
CA VAL A 175 -1.83 -12.68 9.00
C VAL A 175 -3.19 -12.00 8.81
N LYS A 176 -3.87 -11.62 9.91
CA LYS A 176 -5.18 -10.94 9.86
C LYS A 176 -5.10 -9.64 9.04
N TYR A 177 -4.10 -8.80 9.31
CA TYR A 177 -3.86 -7.57 8.55
C TYR A 177 -3.72 -7.85 7.04
N TYR A 178 -2.83 -8.78 6.69
CA TYR A 178 -2.54 -9.05 5.28
C TYR A 178 -3.75 -9.59 4.52
N LYS A 179 -4.55 -10.47 5.15
CA LYS A 179 -5.81 -10.95 4.54
C LYS A 179 -6.80 -9.81 4.26
N HIS A 180 -6.92 -8.84 5.18
CA HIS A 180 -7.79 -7.68 4.98
C HIS A 180 -7.23 -6.72 3.92
N GLU A 181 -5.92 -6.51 3.87
CA GLU A 181 -5.23 -5.75 2.81
C GLU A 181 -5.54 -6.36 1.42
N ILE A 182 -5.41 -7.68 1.28
CA ILE A 182 -5.77 -8.39 0.04
C ILE A 182 -7.24 -8.19 -0.31
N ALA A 183 -8.15 -8.26 0.67
CA ALA A 183 -9.56 -8.02 0.43
C ALA A 183 -9.82 -6.61 -0.13
N MET A 184 -9.16 -5.58 0.42
CA MET A 184 -9.28 -4.21 -0.09
C MET A 184 -8.76 -4.12 -1.53
N GLN A 185 -7.65 -4.78 -1.86
CA GLN A 185 -7.09 -4.79 -3.21
C GLN A 185 -8.01 -5.51 -4.22
N ASN A 186 -8.60 -6.64 -3.84
CA ASN A 186 -9.55 -7.37 -4.68
C ASN A 186 -10.86 -6.60 -4.90
N ILE A 187 -11.36 -5.90 -3.86
CA ILE A 187 -12.50 -4.98 -3.98
C ILE A 187 -12.18 -3.83 -4.95
N LEU A 188 -10.99 -3.23 -4.81
CA LEU A 188 -10.55 -2.16 -5.70
C LEU A 188 -10.43 -2.65 -7.15
N LEU A 189 -9.94 -3.88 -7.37
CA LEU A 189 -9.88 -4.51 -8.69
C LEU A 189 -11.27 -4.71 -9.29
N LEU A 190 -12.26 -5.16 -8.50
CA LEU A 190 -13.65 -5.28 -8.94
C LEU A 190 -14.21 -3.93 -9.42
N ILE A 191 -14.02 -2.88 -8.61
CA ILE A 191 -14.50 -1.53 -8.93
C ILE A 191 -13.78 -0.98 -10.16
N ARG A 192 -12.46 -1.17 -10.30
CA ARG A 192 -11.69 -0.78 -11.49
C ARG A 192 -12.16 -1.51 -12.74
N SER A 193 -12.39 -2.82 -12.63
CA SER A 193 -12.87 -3.63 -13.75
C SER A 193 -14.21 -3.12 -14.25
N LYS A 194 -15.11 -2.71 -13.34
CA LYS A 194 -16.37 -2.06 -13.68
C LYS A 194 -16.19 -0.70 -14.36
N ARG A 195 -15.36 0.17 -13.77
CA ARG A 195 -15.13 1.53 -14.28
C ARG A 195 -14.49 1.53 -15.67
N TYR A 196 -13.51 0.65 -15.88
CA TYR A 196 -12.73 0.58 -17.12
C TYR A 196 -13.23 -0.48 -18.11
N LYS A 197 -14.37 -1.12 -17.81
CA LYS A 197 -15.01 -2.15 -18.66
C LYS A 197 -14.08 -3.32 -18.99
N LEU A 198 -13.26 -3.72 -18.02
CA LEU A 198 -12.46 -4.95 -18.12
C LEU A 198 -13.41 -6.14 -17.98
N ASP A 199 -13.14 -7.21 -18.72
CA ASP A 199 -14.02 -8.37 -18.73
C ASP A 199 -13.86 -9.23 -17.45
N LYS A 200 -14.80 -10.17 -17.28
CA LYS A 200 -14.82 -11.08 -16.12
C LYS A 200 -13.59 -11.98 -16.08
N SER A 201 -13.04 -12.34 -17.23
CA SER A 201 -11.85 -13.19 -17.33
C SER A 201 -10.62 -12.47 -16.78
N TYR A 202 -10.43 -11.21 -17.16
CA TYR A 202 -9.40 -10.34 -16.61
C TYR A 202 -9.58 -10.20 -15.10
N PHE A 203 -10.80 -9.91 -14.62
CA PHE A 203 -11.04 -9.79 -13.19
C PHE A 203 -10.67 -11.07 -12.42
N VAL A 204 -11.17 -12.23 -12.87
CA VAL A 204 -10.95 -13.51 -12.19
C VAL A 204 -9.48 -13.91 -12.18
N SER A 205 -8.76 -13.73 -13.30
CA SER A 205 -7.34 -14.09 -13.42
C SER A 205 -6.40 -13.21 -12.58
N ASN A 206 -6.86 -12.04 -12.14
CA ASN A 206 -6.07 -11.08 -11.37
C ASN A 206 -6.49 -10.97 -9.90
N LEU A 207 -7.41 -11.81 -9.44
CA LEU A 207 -7.76 -11.88 -8.03
C LEU A 207 -6.61 -12.47 -7.21
N LEU A 208 -6.17 -11.72 -6.21
CA LEU A 208 -5.18 -12.21 -5.25
C LEU A 208 -5.79 -13.27 -4.34
N GLU A 209 -5.03 -14.33 -4.05
CA GLU A 209 -5.42 -15.38 -3.11
C GLU A 209 -5.24 -14.94 -1.65
N GLY A 210 -5.83 -15.67 -0.71
CA GLY A 210 -5.63 -15.44 0.73
C GLY A 210 -6.48 -14.32 1.35
N SER A 211 -7.37 -13.70 0.58
CA SER A 211 -8.27 -12.61 1.01
C SER A 211 -9.15 -12.96 2.23
N ALA A 212 -9.44 -11.95 3.06
CA ALA A 212 -10.43 -12.04 4.14
C ALA A 212 -11.89 -12.14 3.64
N ILE A 213 -12.16 -11.67 2.42
CA ILE A 213 -13.42 -11.85 1.70
C ILE A 213 -13.17 -12.88 0.60
N GLU A 214 -13.92 -13.97 0.57
CA GLU A 214 -13.64 -15.04 -0.37
C GLU A 214 -13.86 -14.59 -1.83
N ASN A 215 -12.90 -14.92 -2.70
CA ASN A 215 -12.88 -14.47 -4.10
C ASN A 215 -14.18 -14.81 -4.86
N TYR A 216 -14.81 -15.97 -4.59
CA TYR A 216 -16.06 -16.35 -5.25
C TYR A 216 -17.19 -15.34 -4.97
N ARG A 217 -17.24 -14.71 -3.79
CA ARG A 217 -18.23 -13.68 -3.45
C ARG A 217 -18.06 -12.45 -4.34
N LEU A 218 -16.82 -12.04 -4.59
CA LEU A 218 -16.55 -10.90 -5.47
C LEU A 218 -16.87 -11.23 -6.94
N VAL A 219 -16.63 -12.48 -7.37
CA VAL A 219 -16.98 -12.97 -8.72
C VAL A 219 -18.49 -13.02 -8.94
N GLU A 220 -19.28 -13.41 -7.94
CA GLU A 220 -20.75 -13.35 -7.98
C GLU A 220 -21.26 -11.92 -8.18
N HIS A 221 -20.57 -10.94 -7.60
CA HIS A 221 -20.92 -9.53 -7.73
C HIS A 221 -20.34 -8.87 -8.99
N PHE A 222 -19.54 -9.59 -9.78
CA PHE A 222 -18.95 -9.04 -11.01
C PHE A 222 -20.00 -8.62 -12.02
N ASP A 223 -21.19 -9.21 -12.08
CA ASP A 223 -22.20 -8.82 -13.07
C ASP A 223 -23.16 -7.74 -12.56
N LYS A 224 -22.98 -7.28 -11.32
CA LYS A 224 -23.83 -6.31 -10.64
C LYS A 224 -23.48 -4.86 -10.98
N THR A 225 -24.41 -3.95 -10.71
CA THR A 225 -24.17 -2.50 -10.78
C THR A 225 -23.30 -2.02 -9.62
N LEU A 226 -22.65 -0.86 -9.74
CA LEU A 226 -21.85 -0.28 -8.64
C LEU A 226 -22.69 -0.02 -7.38
N SER A 227 -23.97 0.30 -7.52
CA SER A 227 -24.89 0.45 -6.39
C SER A 227 -25.11 -0.89 -5.66
N GLU A 228 -25.42 -1.96 -6.39
CA GLU A 228 -25.60 -3.30 -5.81
C GLU A 228 -24.30 -3.82 -5.18
N ILE A 229 -23.14 -3.52 -5.79
CA ILE A 229 -21.83 -3.81 -5.19
C ILE A 229 -21.69 -3.03 -3.87
N GLY A 230 -22.05 -1.76 -3.84
CA GLY A 230 -22.00 -0.94 -2.62
C GLY A 230 -22.91 -1.46 -1.51
N ASP A 231 -24.11 -1.95 -1.84
CA ASP A 231 -25.00 -2.59 -0.87
C ASP A 231 -24.34 -3.82 -0.23
N TYR A 232 -23.75 -4.70 -1.05
CA TYR A 232 -23.00 -5.86 -0.54
C TYR A 232 -21.79 -5.45 0.30
N LEU A 233 -20.98 -4.52 -0.18
CA LEU A 233 -19.77 -4.10 0.51
C LEU A 233 -20.05 -3.40 1.84
N SER A 234 -21.21 -2.74 2.00
CA SER A 234 -21.61 -2.09 3.25
C SER A 234 -21.78 -3.06 4.44
N PHE A 235 -21.91 -4.37 4.18
CA PHE A 235 -21.90 -5.40 5.23
C PHE A 235 -20.50 -5.72 5.75
N HIS A 236 -19.46 -5.43 4.96
CA HIS A 236 -18.07 -5.78 5.25
C HIS A 236 -17.18 -4.55 5.51
N LEU A 237 -17.60 -3.39 5.01
CA LEU A 237 -16.87 -2.12 5.06
C LEU A 237 -17.69 -1.04 5.77
N GLU A 238 -17.13 0.16 5.89
CA GLU A 238 -17.89 1.32 6.36
C GLU A 238 -19.08 1.63 5.43
N PRO A 239 -20.28 1.91 5.98
CA PRO A 239 -21.47 2.19 5.17
C PRO A 239 -21.30 3.33 4.15
N SER A 240 -20.39 4.27 4.42
CA SER A 240 -20.01 5.35 3.50
C SER A 240 -19.49 4.88 2.14
N ILE A 241 -19.04 3.62 2.00
CA ILE A 241 -18.64 3.09 0.70
C ILE A 241 -19.79 3.14 -0.33
N LYS A 242 -21.04 2.97 0.12
CA LYS A 242 -22.21 3.07 -0.75
C LYS A 242 -22.35 4.47 -1.34
N ASP A 243 -22.15 5.49 -0.52
CA ASP A 243 -22.22 6.89 -0.95
C ASP A 243 -21.10 7.21 -1.94
N VAL A 244 -19.89 6.71 -1.70
CA VAL A 244 -18.76 6.85 -2.64
C VAL A 244 -19.06 6.18 -3.97
N LEU A 245 -19.57 4.93 -3.95
CA LEU A 245 -19.90 4.17 -5.17
C LEU A 245 -21.06 4.78 -5.97
N SER A 246 -21.99 5.48 -5.31
CA SER A 246 -23.07 6.22 -5.98
C SER A 246 -22.58 7.42 -6.79
N LYS A 247 -21.38 7.94 -6.49
CA LYS A 247 -20.75 9.09 -7.16
C LYS A 247 -19.74 8.68 -8.22
N SER A 248 -20.05 7.62 -8.98
CA SER A 248 -19.12 7.01 -9.97
C SER A 248 -18.60 7.97 -11.03
N ASP A 249 -19.37 9.01 -11.35
CA ASP A 249 -19.03 10.01 -12.37
C ASP A 249 -18.11 11.11 -11.84
N SER A 250 -17.80 11.13 -10.54
CA SER A 250 -16.84 12.08 -9.96
C SER A 250 -15.45 11.94 -10.59
N LEU A 251 -14.80 13.08 -10.85
CA LEU A 251 -13.42 13.14 -11.31
C LEU A 251 -12.47 12.40 -10.35
N HIS A 252 -12.73 12.52 -9.04
CA HIS A 252 -11.92 11.95 -7.96
C HIS A 252 -12.40 10.58 -7.49
N PHE A 253 -13.36 9.96 -8.18
CA PHE A 253 -14.01 8.72 -7.74
C PHE A 253 -13.04 7.62 -7.28
N MET A 254 -12.00 7.31 -8.06
CA MET A 254 -11.06 6.24 -7.69
C MET A 254 -10.21 6.59 -6.46
N GLN A 255 -9.95 7.88 -6.25
CA GLN A 255 -9.25 8.38 -5.08
C GLN A 255 -10.15 8.29 -3.84
N ASP A 256 -11.43 8.65 -3.97
CA ASP A 256 -12.42 8.52 -2.91
C ASP A 256 -12.66 7.06 -2.51
N VAL A 257 -12.72 6.14 -3.49
CA VAL A 257 -12.82 4.69 -3.23
C VAL A 257 -11.60 4.22 -2.44
N GLN A 258 -10.38 4.54 -2.89
CA GLN A 258 -9.16 4.15 -2.17
C GLN A 258 -9.15 4.69 -0.74
N PHE A 259 -9.51 5.97 -0.56
CA PHE A 259 -9.58 6.61 0.75
C PHE A 259 -10.52 5.86 1.70
N GLU A 260 -11.72 5.48 1.22
CA GLU A 260 -12.69 4.79 2.06
C GLU A 260 -12.25 3.35 2.41
N LEU A 261 -11.53 2.67 1.50
CA LEU A 261 -10.92 1.37 1.78
C LEU A 261 -9.81 1.48 2.84
N ASP A 262 -8.92 2.47 2.72
CA ASP A 262 -7.81 2.69 3.68
C ASP A 262 -8.34 3.03 5.08
N LYS A 263 -9.39 3.87 5.14
CA LYS A 263 -10.11 4.21 6.37
C LYS A 263 -10.79 2.98 6.98
N THR A 264 -11.45 2.17 6.16
CA THR A 264 -12.10 0.93 6.60
C THR A 264 -11.08 -0.05 7.18
N LEU A 265 -9.96 -0.27 6.48
CA LEU A 265 -8.88 -1.13 6.94
C LEU A 265 -8.34 -0.69 8.31
N SER A 266 -8.10 0.61 8.48
CA SER A 266 -7.67 1.18 9.76
C SER A 266 -8.68 0.93 10.88
N LYS A 267 -9.97 1.02 10.60
CA LYS A 267 -11.04 0.84 11.59
C LYS A 267 -11.30 -0.62 11.96
N ILE A 268 -11.29 -1.52 10.98
CA ILE A 268 -11.45 -2.97 11.17
C ILE A 268 -10.38 -3.51 12.13
N LEU A 269 -9.21 -2.88 12.13
CA LEU A 269 -8.04 -3.29 12.90
C LEU A 269 -7.81 -2.39 14.13
N ASN A 270 -8.82 -1.64 14.58
CA ASN A 270 -8.70 -0.81 15.78
C ASN A 270 -8.39 -1.64 17.04
N ASP A 271 -8.84 -2.90 17.11
CA ASP A 271 -8.54 -3.82 18.21
C ASP A 271 -7.03 -4.06 18.37
N PHE A 272 -6.25 -3.88 17.30
CA PHE A 272 -4.81 -4.08 17.32
C PHE A 272 -4.08 -3.11 18.26
N THR A 273 -4.67 -1.95 18.60
CA THR A 273 -4.02 -0.98 19.50
C THR A 273 -3.81 -1.53 20.91
N PHE A 274 -4.60 -2.53 21.31
CA PHE A 274 -4.54 -3.11 22.65
C PHE A 274 -3.56 -4.29 22.74
N GLU A 275 -2.94 -4.67 21.63
CA GLU A 275 -2.15 -5.89 21.49
C GLU A 275 -0.64 -5.58 21.52
N GLN A 276 -0.12 -5.40 22.73
CA GLN A 276 1.24 -4.91 22.97
C GLN A 276 2.33 -6.00 22.93
N THR A 277 1.94 -7.28 22.83
CA THR A 277 2.87 -8.42 22.80
C THR A 277 2.95 -9.08 21.42
N SER A 278 2.36 -8.45 20.40
CA SER A 278 2.27 -8.96 19.03
C SER A 278 2.55 -7.84 18.04
N TYR A 279 2.53 -8.14 16.74
CA TYR A 279 2.62 -7.09 15.71
C TYR A 279 1.37 -6.20 15.62
N GLY A 280 0.30 -6.50 16.36
CA GLY A 280 -0.93 -5.71 16.37
C GLY A 280 -0.66 -4.22 16.56
N ALA A 281 -0.08 -3.82 17.70
CA ALA A 281 0.12 -2.40 17.99
C ALA A 281 1.04 -1.69 16.97
N ILE A 282 2.04 -2.39 16.43
CA ILE A 282 2.94 -1.88 15.40
C ILE A 282 2.18 -1.64 14.08
N ILE A 283 1.40 -2.63 13.63
CA ILE A 283 0.57 -2.51 12.42
C ILE A 283 -0.45 -1.37 12.59
N SER A 284 -1.08 -1.27 13.76
CA SER A 284 -2.03 -0.17 14.03
C SER A 284 -1.36 1.20 13.94
N PHE A 285 -0.16 1.35 14.48
CA PHE A 285 0.63 2.57 14.35
C PHE A 285 0.91 2.92 12.88
N VAL A 286 1.38 1.95 12.08
CA VAL A 286 1.63 2.13 10.65
C VAL A 286 0.37 2.58 9.90
N LEU A 287 -0.76 1.93 10.16
CA LEU A 287 -2.03 2.26 9.51
C LEU A 287 -2.51 3.67 9.87
N LYS A 288 -2.38 4.08 11.12
CA LYS A 288 -2.72 5.45 11.54
C LYS A 288 -1.84 6.50 10.87
N LYS A 289 -0.53 6.25 10.78
CA LYS A 289 0.40 7.17 10.10
C LYS A 289 0.10 7.27 8.59
N ARG A 290 -0.19 6.16 7.94
CA ARG A 290 -0.60 6.15 6.52
C ARG A 290 -1.94 6.84 6.29
N LEU A 291 -2.91 6.64 7.18
CA LEU A 291 -4.20 7.33 7.10
C LEU A 291 -4.04 8.84 7.26
N GLU A 292 -3.19 9.30 8.17
CA GLU A 292 -2.83 10.71 8.32
C GLU A 292 -2.25 11.27 7.00
N ILE A 293 -1.24 10.61 6.41
CA ILE A 293 -0.66 11.01 5.12
C ILE A 293 -1.75 11.13 4.05
N VAL A 294 -2.64 10.13 3.95
CA VAL A 294 -3.73 10.11 2.98
C VAL A 294 -4.72 11.27 3.22
N GLN A 295 -5.06 11.57 4.47
CA GLN A 295 -5.91 12.70 4.84
C GLN A 295 -5.26 14.04 4.46
N ILE A 296 -3.98 14.23 4.76
CA ILE A 296 -3.22 15.43 4.40
C ILE A 296 -3.18 15.61 2.88
N LYS A 297 -2.95 14.54 2.11
CA LYS A 297 -3.01 14.57 0.64
C LYS A 297 -4.37 15.04 0.15
N LYS A 298 -5.45 14.49 0.71
CA LYS A 298 -6.81 14.90 0.34
C LYS A 298 -7.04 16.40 0.57
N LEU A 299 -6.67 16.89 1.75
CA LEU A 299 -6.79 18.32 2.09
C LEU A 299 -5.96 19.22 1.18
N TYR A 300 -4.76 18.79 0.80
CA TYR A 300 -3.93 19.56 -0.12
C TYR A 300 -4.56 19.68 -1.52
N TYR A 301 -5.13 18.59 -2.04
CA TYR A 301 -5.74 18.58 -3.37
C TYR A 301 -7.09 19.31 -3.44
N GLU A 302 -7.82 19.43 -2.33
CA GLU A 302 -9.02 20.28 -2.25
C GLU A 302 -8.68 21.78 -2.30
N LYS A 303 -7.41 22.14 -2.11
CA LYS A 303 -6.88 23.53 -2.15
C LYS A 303 -6.25 23.90 -3.50
N VAL A 304 -6.33 23.02 -4.50
CA VAL A 304 -5.80 23.23 -5.87
C VAL A 304 -6.95 23.56 -6.81
#